data_AF-A0A940TKD0-F1
#
_entry.id   AF-A0A940TKD0-F1
#
_cell.length_a   1.000
_cell.length_b   1.000
_cell.length_c   1.000
_cell.angle_alpha   90.00
_cell.angle_beta   90.00
_cell.angle_gamma   90.00
#
_symmetry.space_group_name_H-M   'P 1'
#
loop_
_entity.id
_entity.type
_entity.pdbx_description
1 polymer ?
#
loop_
_entity_poly.entity_id
_entity_poly.type
_entity_poly.pdbx_seq_one_letter_code
_entity_poly.pdbx_strand_id
1 'polypeptide(L)'
;MRLFANCLSPVLKFICAHWNTGIVGWRINFLFTEVPMFEFTEEYEPLLREVREIAEKVVKPRAKEIEESDEFPLDMANRFFKEGYLQILIPKHLGGMGKDITTFCIISEEIAKVSASMALLLIVQSVGTLPLL
;
A
#
# COMPACT_ATOMS: atom_id res chain seq x y z
N MET A 1 -12.99 2.03 17.58
CA MET A 1 -11.58 1.93 17.17
C MET A 1 -10.56 2.28 18.29
N ARG A 2 -10.87 2.06 19.59
CA ARG A 2 -9.93 2.35 20.70
C ARG A 2 -9.20 1.12 21.26
N LEU A 3 -9.65 -0.09 20.93
CA LEU A 3 -9.07 -1.32 21.49
C LEU A 3 -7.80 -1.79 20.77
N PHE A 4 -7.62 -1.43 19.49
CA PHE A 4 -6.38 -1.76 18.74
C PHE A 4 -5.21 -0.83 19.07
N ALA A 5 -5.46 0.38 19.59
CA ALA A 5 -4.43 1.40 19.81
C ALA A 5 -3.32 0.97 20.79
N ASN A 6 -3.62 0.08 21.75
CA ASN A 6 -2.67 -0.30 22.78
C ASN A 6 -1.71 -1.43 22.37
N CYS A 7 -2.06 -2.22 21.36
CA CYS A 7 -1.23 -3.32 20.83
C CYS A 7 -0.34 -2.92 19.65
N LEU A 8 -0.45 -1.68 19.16
CA LEU A 8 0.34 -1.19 18.05
C LEU A 8 1.77 -0.87 18.49
N SER A 9 2.74 -1.29 17.65
CA SER A 9 4.15 -0.93 17.80
C SER A 9 4.31 0.60 17.86
N PRO A 10 5.41 1.13 18.42
CA PRO A 10 5.65 2.57 18.49
C PRO A 10 5.48 3.29 17.15
N VAL A 11 5.76 2.59 16.04
CA VAL A 11 5.62 3.06 14.65
C VAL A 11 4.16 3.31 14.27
N LEU A 12 3.24 2.40 14.58
CA LEU A 12 1.82 2.59 14.23
C LEU A 12 1.11 3.58 15.17
N LYS A 13 1.59 3.74 16.41
CA LYS A 13 1.11 4.81 17.31
C LYS A 13 1.50 6.20 16.78
N PHE A 14 2.67 6.35 16.19
CA PHE A 14 3.13 7.58 15.56
C PHE A 14 2.30 7.95 14.32
N ILE A 15 1.96 6.96 13.49
CA ILE A 15 1.11 7.12 12.31
C ILE A 15 -0.32 7.53 12.69
N CYS A 16 -0.91 6.89 13.70
CA CYS A 16 -2.25 7.26 14.19
C CYS A 16 -2.30 8.62 14.89
N ALA A 17 -1.25 9.00 15.63
CA ALA A 17 -1.21 10.28 16.35
C ALA A 17 -1.14 11.50 15.41
N HIS A 18 -0.53 11.35 14.22
CA HIS A 18 -0.45 12.39 13.21
C HIS A 18 -1.74 12.58 12.40
N TRP A 19 -2.66 11.62 12.44
CA TRP A 19 -3.89 11.68 11.65
C TRP A 19 -4.98 12.58 12.26
N ASN A 20 -4.99 12.79 13.57
CA ASN A 20 -6.15 13.37 14.27
C ASN A 20 -6.03 14.86 14.63
N THR A 21 -4.98 15.57 14.20
CA THR A 21 -4.73 16.94 14.67
C THR A 21 -4.96 18.05 13.64
N GLY A 22 -5.26 17.76 12.36
CA GLY A 22 -5.75 18.78 11.41
C GLY A 22 -4.88 20.06 11.26
N ILE A 23 -3.65 20.05 11.76
CA ILE A 23 -2.76 21.21 11.86
C ILE A 23 -1.46 20.78 11.19
N VAL A 24 -1.36 20.96 9.88
CA VAL A 24 -0.35 21.81 9.21
C VAL A 24 -0.35 21.52 7.70
N GLY A 25 -0.60 22.57 6.92
CA GLY A 25 -0.29 22.60 5.51
C GLY A 25 1.21 22.39 5.26
N TRP A 26 1.51 21.49 4.32
CA TRP A 26 2.61 21.58 3.36
C TRP A 26 3.88 22.31 3.82
N ARG A 27 4.74 21.58 4.55
CA ARG A 27 6.21 21.56 4.40
C ARG A 27 6.79 20.42 5.22
N ILE A 28 6.55 19.19 4.77
CA ILE A 28 7.38 18.07 5.22
C ILE A 28 8.70 18.21 4.47
N ASN A 29 9.65 18.93 5.06
CA ASN A 29 11.05 18.56 4.88
C ASN A 29 11.13 17.14 5.45
N PHE A 30 11.05 16.18 4.53
CA PHE A 30 11.18 14.76 4.74
C PHE A 30 12.53 14.53 5.46
N LEU A 31 12.51 14.47 6.80
CA LEU A 31 13.64 14.00 7.62
C LEU A 31 13.73 12.46 7.51
N PHE A 32 13.74 11.98 6.27
CA PHE A 32 13.80 10.59 5.83
C PHE A 32 14.93 10.41 4.80
N THR A 33 15.95 11.27 4.84
CA THR A 33 17.07 11.23 3.89
C THR A 33 18.16 10.22 4.24
N GLU A 34 17.99 9.37 5.25
CA GLU A 34 19.02 8.39 5.63
C GLU A 34 18.46 6.98 5.90
N VAL A 35 17.34 6.59 5.29
CA VAL A 35 17.15 5.17 5.02
C VAL A 35 17.91 4.92 3.72
N PRO A 36 19.01 4.15 3.71
CA PRO A 36 19.65 3.79 2.46
C PRO A 36 18.58 3.17 1.58
N MET A 37 18.26 3.83 0.47
CA MET A 37 17.45 3.26 -0.59
C MET A 37 18.14 1.95 -0.95
N PHE A 38 17.52 0.82 -0.62
CA PHE A 38 17.95 -0.45 -1.16
C PHE A 38 17.96 -0.27 -2.68
N GLU A 39 19.15 -0.29 -3.30
CA GLU A 39 19.26 -0.39 -4.74
C GLU A 39 18.71 -1.77 -5.09
N PHE A 40 17.42 -1.80 -5.43
CA PHE A 40 16.81 -3.00 -5.94
C PHE A 40 17.61 -3.42 -7.18
N THR A 41 17.95 -4.71 -7.23
CA THR A 41 18.66 -5.30 -8.36
C THR A 41 17.97 -4.93 -9.67
N GLU A 42 18.71 -4.89 -10.79
CA GLU A 42 18.15 -4.65 -12.15
C GLU A 42 16.91 -5.52 -12.46
N GLU A 43 16.77 -6.63 -11.74
CA GLU A 43 15.62 -7.53 -11.72
C GLU A 43 14.27 -6.86 -11.43
N TYR A 44 14.20 -5.91 -10.49
CA TYR A 44 12.93 -5.30 -10.07
C TYR A 44 12.62 -3.97 -10.75
N GLU A 45 13.57 -3.40 -11.50
CA GLU A 45 13.39 -2.12 -12.19
C GLU A 45 12.18 -2.12 -13.16
N PRO A 46 11.92 -3.20 -13.93
CA PRO A 46 10.71 -3.27 -14.76
C PRO A 46 9.42 -3.24 -13.93
N LEU A 47 9.39 -3.98 -12.80
CA LEU A 47 8.25 -4.02 -11.89
C LEU A 47 8.01 -2.64 -11.26
N LEU A 48 9.07 -1.98 -10.78
CA LEU A 48 8.99 -0.64 -10.21
C LEU A 48 8.39 0.35 -11.19
N ARG A 49 8.84 0.32 -12.46
CA ARG A 49 8.30 1.19 -13.50
C ARG A 49 6.82 0.94 -13.73
N GLU A 50 6.42 -0.32 -13.86
CA GLU A 50 5.02 -0.70 -14.08
C GLU A 50 4.11 -0.23 -12.92
N VAL A 51 4.49 -0.55 -11.68
CA VAL A 51 3.69 -0.20 -10.50
C VAL A 51 3.63 1.31 -10.32
N ARG A 52 4.74 2.02 -10.56
CA ARG A 52 4.78 3.49 -10.47
C ARG A 52 3.85 4.14 -11.47
N GLU A 53 3.80 3.62 -12.70
CA GLU A 53 2.86 4.12 -13.70
C GLU A 53 1.41 3.93 -13.27
N ILE A 54 1.07 2.79 -12.67
CA ILE A 54 -0.26 2.53 -12.15
C ILE A 54 -0.57 3.41 -10.95
N ALA A 55 0.37 3.56 -10.01
CA ALA A 55 0.22 4.45 -8.87
C ALA A 55 -0.09 5.89 -9.32
N GLU A 56 0.66 6.43 -10.29
CA GLU A 56 0.47 7.79 -10.77
C GLU A 56 -0.76 7.97 -11.68
N LYS A 57 -1.02 7.04 -12.61
CA LYS A 57 -2.10 7.19 -13.61
C LYS A 57 -3.46 6.73 -13.10
N VAL A 58 -3.50 5.80 -12.15
CA VAL A 58 -4.74 5.13 -11.72
C VAL A 58 -5.06 5.44 -10.27
N VAL A 59 -4.09 5.27 -9.37
CA VAL A 59 -4.34 5.40 -7.93
C VAL A 59 -4.45 6.87 -7.52
N LYS A 60 -3.52 7.71 -7.98
CA LYS A 60 -3.43 9.13 -7.62
C LYS A 60 -4.69 9.94 -7.94
N PRO A 61 -5.30 9.82 -9.13
CA PRO A 61 -6.48 10.61 -9.46
C PRO A 61 -7.68 10.24 -8.60
N ARG A 62 -7.76 8.99 -8.14
CA ARG A 62 -8.90 8.46 -7.37
C ARG A 62 -8.71 8.65 -5.86
N ALA A 63 -7.47 8.69 -5.38
CA ALA A 63 -7.14 8.74 -3.95
C ALA A 63 -7.87 9.85 -3.18
N LYS A 64 -7.87 11.08 -3.70
CA LYS A 64 -8.48 12.23 -3.02
C LYS A 64 -9.98 12.07 -2.82
N GLU A 65 -10.69 11.61 -3.84
CA GLU A 65 -12.14 11.42 -3.78
C GLU A 65 -12.51 10.34 -2.76
N ILE A 66 -11.73 9.25 -2.72
CA ILE A 66 -11.94 8.17 -1.75
C ILE A 66 -11.76 8.68 -0.33
N GLU A 67 -10.67 9.42 -0.08
CA GLU A 67 -10.37 9.98 1.24
C GLU A 67 -11.43 11.00 1.71
N GLU A 68 -11.96 11.83 0.81
CA GLU A 68 -13.01 12.80 1.13
C GLU A 68 -14.37 12.13 1.37
N SER A 69 -14.68 11.06 0.64
CA SER A 69 -15.95 10.33 0.76
C SER A 69 -16.03 9.43 2.01
N ASP A 70 -14.88 8.97 2.51
CA ASP A 70 -14.77 7.94 3.57
C ASP A 70 -15.55 6.64 3.24
N GLU A 71 -15.83 6.40 1.97
CA GLU A 71 -16.51 5.21 1.48
C GLU A 71 -15.51 4.15 1.02
N PHE A 72 -15.90 2.88 1.16
CA PHE A 72 -15.07 1.79 0.69
C PHE A 72 -14.99 1.80 -0.85
N PRO A 73 -13.78 1.87 -1.45
CA PRO A 73 -13.57 2.08 -2.87
C PRO A 73 -13.73 0.77 -3.67
N LEU A 74 -14.98 0.32 -3.85
CA LEU A 74 -15.32 -0.92 -4.54
C LEU A 74 -14.79 -0.97 -5.98
N ASP A 75 -14.79 0.16 -6.67
CA ASP A 75 -14.27 0.27 -8.04
C ASP A 75 -12.77 -0.05 -8.09
N MET A 76 -11.99 0.50 -7.16
CA MET A 76 -10.56 0.22 -7.06
C MET A 76 -10.27 -1.20 -6.60
N ALA A 77 -11.02 -1.71 -5.62
CA ALA A 77 -10.88 -3.10 -5.17
C ALA A 77 -11.13 -4.10 -6.32
N ASN A 78 -12.21 -3.90 -7.09
CA ASN A 78 -12.53 -4.72 -8.25
C ASN A 78 -11.45 -4.64 -9.33
N ARG A 79 -10.89 -3.45 -9.56
CA ARG A 79 -9.80 -3.25 -10.51
C ARG A 79 -8.54 -3.99 -10.07
N PHE A 80 -8.11 -3.79 -8.83
CA PHE A 80 -6.93 -4.47 -8.27
C PHE A 80 -7.10 -5.98 -8.23
N PHE A 81 -8.33 -6.50 -8.04
CA PHE A 81 -8.58 -7.93 -8.16
C PHE A 81 -8.33 -8.44 -9.58
N LYS A 82 -8.85 -7.74 -10.60
CA LYS A 82 -8.70 -8.09 -12.02
C LYS A 82 -7.25 -8.00 -12.50
N GLU A 83 -6.51 -7.00 -12.01
CA GLU A 83 -5.09 -6.81 -12.31
C GLU A 83 -4.18 -7.73 -11.49
N GLY A 84 -4.74 -8.49 -10.53
CA GLY A 84 -4.02 -9.47 -9.72
C GLY A 84 -3.38 -8.92 -8.45
N TYR A 85 -3.39 -7.61 -8.22
CA TYR A 85 -2.79 -6.95 -7.04
C TYR A 85 -3.35 -7.43 -5.69
N LEU A 86 -4.60 -7.91 -5.65
CA LEU A 86 -5.18 -8.53 -4.44
C LEU A 86 -4.79 -10.01 -4.25
N GLN A 87 -3.96 -10.54 -5.14
CA GLN A 87 -3.64 -11.97 -5.27
C GLN A 87 -2.13 -12.20 -5.48
N ILE A 88 -1.30 -11.23 -5.08
CA ILE A 88 0.16 -11.25 -5.31
C ILE A 88 0.81 -12.50 -4.74
N LEU A 89 0.53 -12.81 -3.47
CA LEU A 89 1.15 -13.92 -2.73
C LEU A 89 0.42 -15.26 -2.93
N ILE A 90 -0.78 -15.23 -3.51
CA ILE A 90 -1.59 -16.44 -3.70
C ILE A 90 -0.91 -17.32 -4.76
N PRO A 91 -0.68 -18.62 -4.50
CA PRO A 91 -0.06 -19.53 -5.45
C PRO A 91 -0.81 -19.61 -6.79
N LYS A 92 -0.07 -19.82 -7.88
CA LYS A 92 -0.66 -19.92 -9.23
C LYS A 92 -1.71 -21.02 -9.37
N HIS A 93 -1.56 -22.14 -8.64
CA HIS A 93 -2.53 -23.25 -8.68
C HIS A 93 -3.88 -22.90 -8.03
N LEU A 94 -3.95 -21.81 -7.26
CA LEU A 94 -5.18 -21.25 -6.69
C LEU A 94 -5.67 -20.01 -7.47
N GLY A 95 -5.07 -19.69 -8.62
CA GLY A 95 -5.44 -18.56 -9.46
C GLY A 95 -4.76 -17.23 -9.12
N GLY A 96 -3.79 -17.23 -8.20
CA GLY A 96 -3.01 -16.03 -7.86
C GLY A 96 -1.76 -15.82 -8.71
N MET A 97 -0.98 -14.78 -8.39
CA MET A 97 0.25 -14.46 -9.14
C MET A 97 1.46 -15.31 -8.74
N GLY A 98 1.45 -15.90 -7.54
CA GLY A 98 2.52 -16.72 -7.00
C GLY A 98 3.86 -15.97 -6.90
N LYS A 99 3.80 -14.69 -6.51
CA LYS A 99 4.97 -13.84 -6.28
C LYS A 99 5.42 -13.95 -4.82
N ASP A 100 6.64 -13.51 -4.57
CA ASP A 100 7.25 -13.53 -3.24
C ASP A 100 6.90 -12.29 -2.41
N ILE A 101 7.28 -12.32 -1.13
CA ILE A 101 7.04 -11.22 -0.18
C ILE A 101 7.77 -9.94 -0.62
N THR A 102 8.95 -10.05 -1.23
CA THR A 102 9.71 -8.89 -1.72
C THR A 102 8.94 -8.14 -2.80
N THR A 103 8.44 -8.86 -3.81
CA THR A 103 7.57 -8.29 -4.86
C THR A 103 6.33 -7.62 -4.25
N PHE A 104 5.69 -8.27 -3.27
CA PHE A 104 4.53 -7.72 -2.59
C PHE A 104 4.85 -6.41 -1.84
N CYS A 105 5.98 -6.36 -1.13
CA CYS A 105 6.44 -5.16 -0.43
C CYS A 105 6.71 -4.01 -1.40
N ILE A 106 7.41 -4.28 -2.51
CA ILE A 106 7.70 -3.28 -3.55
C ILE A 106 6.41 -2.69 -4.13
N ILE A 107 5.46 -3.55 -4.51
CA ILE A 107 4.18 -3.11 -5.06
C ILE A 107 3.43 -2.23 -4.04
N SER A 108 3.37 -2.68 -2.79
CA SER A 108 2.66 -1.98 -1.72
C SER A 108 3.31 -0.63 -1.41
N GLU A 109 4.64 -0.54 -1.43
CA GLU A 109 5.37 0.69 -1.19
C GLU A 109 5.15 1.71 -2.31
N GLU A 110 5.26 1.31 -3.58
CA GLU A 110 5.05 2.24 -4.71
C GLU A 110 3.61 2.78 -4.74
N ILE A 111 2.61 1.97 -4.37
CA ILE A 111 1.22 2.44 -4.21
C ILE A 111 1.08 3.37 -3.00
N ALA A 112 1.75 3.06 -1.87
CA ALA A 112 1.70 3.85 -0.65
C ALA A 112 2.33 5.26 -0.83
N LYS A 113 3.26 5.44 -1.78
CA LYS A 113 3.80 6.77 -2.15
C LYS A 113 2.71 7.74 -2.61
N VAL A 114 1.60 7.21 -3.11
CA VAL A 114 0.48 7.99 -3.64
C VAL A 114 -0.73 7.96 -2.70
N SER A 115 -1.09 6.80 -2.15
CA SER A 115 -2.18 6.68 -1.18
C SER A 115 -1.98 5.49 -0.23
N ALA A 116 -1.90 5.79 1.07
CA ALA A 116 -1.79 4.78 2.11
C ALA A 116 -3.06 3.92 2.22
N SER A 117 -4.24 4.52 2.04
CA SER A 117 -5.53 3.81 2.07
C SER A 117 -5.63 2.76 0.96
N MET A 118 -5.13 3.08 -0.23
CA MET A 118 -5.08 2.16 -1.37
C MET A 118 -4.10 1.01 -1.13
N ALA A 119 -2.91 1.30 -0.61
CA ALA A 119 -1.94 0.27 -0.24
C ALA A 119 -2.50 -0.68 0.84
N LEU A 120 -3.27 -0.16 1.79
CA LEU A 120 -3.91 -0.97 2.82
C LEU A 120 -4.91 -1.99 2.26
N LEU A 121 -5.56 -1.74 1.13
CA LEU A 121 -6.42 -2.74 0.48
C LEU A 121 -5.64 -4.01 0.12
N LEU A 122 -4.43 -3.84 -0.43
CA LEU A 122 -3.56 -4.95 -0.80
C LEU A 122 -3.04 -5.67 0.45
N ILE A 123 -2.61 -4.90 1.45
CA ILE A 123 -2.00 -5.44 2.67
C ILE A 123 -3.00 -6.23 3.50
N VAL A 124 -4.19 -5.67 3.75
CA VAL A 124 -5.20 -6.31 4.59
C VAL A 124 -5.71 -7.60 3.95
N GLN A 125 -5.86 -7.60 2.62
CA GLN A 125 -6.20 -8.82 1.89
C GLN A 125 -5.10 -9.90 2.02
N SER A 126 -3.83 -9.52 1.87
CA SER A 126 -2.71 -10.44 2.02
C SER A 126 -2.60 -11.00 3.43
N VAL A 127 -2.72 -10.19 4.48
CA VAL A 127 -2.64 -10.71 5.87
C VAL A 127 -3.81 -11.63 6.24
N GLY A 128 -4.97 -11.45 5.62
CA GLY A 128 -6.11 -12.35 5.81
C GLY A 128 -5.92 -13.70 5.11
N THR A 129 -5.22 -13.72 3.97
CA THR A 129 -5.02 -14.94 3.17
C THR A 129 -3.77 -15.71 3.57
N LEU A 130 -2.72 -15.04 4.05
CA LEU A 130 -1.45 -15.65 4.42
C LEU A 130 -1.54 -16.84 5.39
N PRO A 131 -2.37 -16.84 6.45
CA PRO A 131 -2.50 -17.99 7.35
C PRO A 131 -3.13 -19.23 6.71
N LEU A 132 -3.74 -19.10 5.52
CA LEU A 132 -4.37 -20.20 4.78
C LEU A 132 -3.43 -20.82 3.74
N LEU A 133 -2.31 -20.14 3.43
CA LEU A 133 -1.29 -20.56 2.47
C LEU A 133 -0.18 -21.36 3.19
#